data_AF-A0A2E3IND9-F1
#
_entry.id   AF-A0A2E3IND9-F1
#
_cell.length_a   1.000
_cell.length_b   1.000
_cell.length_c   1.000
_cell.angle_alpha   90.00
_cell.angle_beta   90.00
_cell.angle_gamma   90.00
#
_symmetry.space_group_name_H-M   'P 1'
#
loop_
_entity.id
_entity.type
_entity.pdbx_description
1 polymer ?
#
loop_
_entity_poly.entity_id
_entity_poly.type
_entity_poly.pdbx_seq_one_letter_code
_entity_poly.pdbx_strand_id
1 'polypeptide(L)'
;MAALAGMGISGISNALRCSSASALIELLKTTDCLTILPPVVILPLIRSGALVRLNFPVTLPGIPFGLITHRYAKLTPLENAFLAHADAGLKKMAAFIEGS
;
A
#
# COMPACT_ATOMS: atom_id res chain seq x y z
N MET A 1 -24.84 2.42 12.26
CA MET A 1 -24.45 2.33 13.68
C MET A 1 -24.48 0.88 14.18
N ALA A 2 -25.60 0.15 14.10
CA ALA A 2 -25.69 -1.24 14.59
C ALA A 2 -24.71 -2.24 13.92
N ALA A 3 -24.49 -2.14 12.60
CA ALA A 3 -23.52 -2.98 11.90
C ALA A 3 -22.06 -2.71 12.31
N LEU A 4 -21.71 -1.44 12.58
CA LEU A 4 -20.37 -1.04 13.04
C LEU A 4 -20.12 -1.49 14.49
N ALA A 5 -21.15 -1.46 15.33
CA ALA A 5 -21.08 -1.97 16.70
C ALA A 5 -20.92 -3.51 16.74
N GLY A 6 -21.53 -4.24 15.79
CA GLY A 6 -21.33 -5.67 15.62
C GLY A 6 -19.90 -6.06 15.21
N MET A 7 -19.14 -5.14 14.62
CA MET A 7 -17.71 -5.29 14.30
C MET A 7 -16.78 -4.81 15.43
N GLY A 8 -17.32 -4.48 16.62
CA GLY A 8 -16.54 -4.00 17.77
C GLY A 8 -15.99 -2.58 17.63
N ILE A 9 -16.49 -1.80 16.66
CA ILE A 9 -16.09 -0.41 16.45
C ILE A 9 -16.92 0.48 17.37
N SER A 10 -16.44 0.71 18.59
CA SER A 10 -17.07 1.58 19.61
C SER A 10 -16.68 3.07 19.47
N GLY A 11 -15.77 3.39 18.55
CA GLY A 11 -15.33 4.76 18.23
C GLY A 11 -14.20 4.76 17.21
N ILE A 12 -13.84 5.94 16.66
CA ILE A 12 -12.74 6.12 15.68
C ILE A 12 -11.37 5.70 16.26
N SER A 13 -11.27 5.53 17.58
CA SER A 13 -10.00 5.43 18.32
C SER A 13 -9.51 4.02 18.65
N ASN A 14 -10.16 2.95 18.19
CA ASN A 14 -9.58 1.59 18.29
C ASN A 14 -8.52 1.36 17.21
N ALA A 15 -7.46 2.16 17.24
CA ALA A 15 -6.31 2.02 16.35
C ALA A 15 -5.31 1.02 16.95
N LEU A 16 -5.30 -0.22 16.46
CA LEU A 16 -4.19 -1.14 16.71
C LEU A 16 -2.94 -0.56 16.04
N ARG A 17 -1.96 -0.17 16.85
CA ARG A 17 -0.67 0.31 16.34
C ARG A 17 0.18 -0.89 15.97
N CYS A 18 0.31 -1.15 14.67
CA CYS A 18 1.22 -2.14 14.14
C CYS A 18 2.43 -1.45 13.51
N SER A 19 3.64 -1.83 13.94
CA SER A 19 4.90 -1.27 13.40
C SER A 19 5.40 -2.00 12.15
N SER A 20 4.75 -3.10 11.75
CA SER A 20 5.13 -3.91 10.59
C SER A 20 3.98 -4.08 9.62
N ALA A 21 4.25 -3.83 8.33
CA ALA A 21 3.29 -4.06 7.25
C ALA A 21 2.88 -5.54 7.14
N SER A 22 3.81 -6.48 7.38
CA SER A 22 3.50 -7.91 7.30
C SER A 22 2.58 -8.38 8.42
N ALA A 23 2.81 -7.91 9.66
CA ALA A 23 1.94 -8.22 10.79
C ALA A 23 0.55 -7.61 10.62
N LEU A 24 0.47 -6.40 10.05
CA LEU A 24 -0.81 -5.74 9.76
C LEU A 24 -1.58 -6.46 8.64
N ILE A 25 -0.89 -7.01 7.62
CA ILE A 25 -1.50 -7.86 6.59
C ILE A 25 -2.06 -9.16 7.20
N GLU A 26 -1.34 -9.82 8.11
CA GLU A 26 -1.84 -11.02 8.79
C GLU A 26 -3.07 -10.72 9.67
N LEU A 27 -3.09 -9.56 10.35
CA LEU A 27 -4.27 -9.11 11.07
C LEU A 27 -5.48 -8.89 10.15
N LEU A 28 -5.28 -8.30 8.97
CA LEU A 28 -6.35 -8.11 7.98
C LEU A 28 -6.95 -9.42 7.47
N LYS A 29 -6.15 -10.50 7.39
CA LYS A 29 -6.63 -11.82 6.93
C LYS A 29 -7.40 -12.57 8.00
N THR A 30 -7.19 -12.26 9.27
CA THR A 30 -7.67 -13.03 10.42
C THR A 30 -8.74 -12.31 11.23
N THR A 31 -8.87 -11.00 11.05
CA THR A 31 -9.75 -10.12 11.84
C THR A 31 -10.52 -9.17 10.94
N ASP A 32 -11.79 -8.91 11.27
CA ASP A 32 -12.63 -7.92 10.60
C ASP A 32 -12.18 -6.48 10.93
N CYS A 33 -11.06 -6.06 10.36
CA CYS A 33 -10.48 -4.73 10.55
C CYS A 33 -10.29 -3.99 9.22
N LEU A 34 -10.31 -2.66 9.30
CA LEU A 34 -10.07 -1.77 8.17
C LEU A 34 -8.76 -1.03 8.37
N THR A 35 -8.02 -0.83 7.29
CA THR A 35 -6.75 -0.09 7.32
C THR A 35 -6.50 0.62 6.00
N ILE A 36 -5.56 1.56 6.03
CA ILE A 36 -5.10 2.31 4.86
C ILE A 36 -3.67 1.85 4.57
N LEU A 37 -3.48 1.26 3.39
CA LEU A 37 -2.18 0.77 2.93
C LEU A 37 -1.88 1.29 1.52
N PRO A 38 -0.61 1.58 1.20
CA PRO A 38 -0.20 1.86 -0.17
C PRO A 38 -0.52 0.65 -1.08
N PRO A 39 -1.19 0.84 -2.24
CA PRO A 39 -1.59 -0.26 -3.12
C PRO A 39 -0.42 -1.16 -3.57
N VAL A 40 0.78 -0.61 -3.71
CA VAL A 40 2.03 -1.34 -4.04
C VAL A 40 2.30 -2.51 -3.09
N VAL A 41 1.99 -2.36 -1.79
CA VAL A 41 2.28 -3.36 -0.76
C VAL A 41 1.30 -4.53 -0.82
N ILE A 42 0.04 -4.27 -1.21
CA ILE A 42 -1.06 -5.22 -1.16
C ILE A 42 -1.49 -5.75 -2.53
N LEU A 43 -0.86 -5.27 -3.59
CA LEU A 43 -1.17 -5.59 -4.98
C LEU A 43 -1.27 -7.11 -5.27
N PRO A 44 -0.33 -7.96 -4.80
CA PRO A 44 -0.44 -9.41 -4.96
C PRO A 44 -1.63 -10.01 -4.22
N LEU A 45 -1.97 -9.47 -3.04
CA LEU A 45 -3.06 -9.96 -2.19
C LEU A 45 -4.43 -9.58 -2.75
N ILE A 46 -4.53 -8.40 -3.37
CA ILE A 46 -5.73 -8.01 -4.13
C ILE A 46 -5.91 -8.95 -5.32
N ARG A 47 -4.83 -9.23 -6.07
CA ARG A 47 -4.88 -10.12 -7.24
C ARG A 47 -5.26 -11.56 -6.88
N SER A 48 -4.83 -12.04 -5.72
CA SER A 48 -5.20 -13.37 -5.24
C SER A 48 -6.60 -13.42 -4.62
N GLY A 49 -7.31 -12.29 -4.52
CA GLY A 49 -8.60 -12.18 -3.84
C GLY A 49 -8.51 -12.30 -2.31
N ALA A 50 -7.30 -12.27 -1.74
CA ALA A 50 -7.12 -12.36 -0.29
C ALA A 50 -7.51 -11.07 0.44
N LEU A 51 -7.47 -9.93 -0.26
CA LEU A 51 -7.92 -8.62 0.23
C LEU A 51 -8.77 -7.93 -0.83
N VAL A 52 -9.73 -7.11 -0.39
CA VAL A 52 -10.56 -6.29 -1.26
C VAL A 52 -10.28 -4.81 -1.00
N ARG A 53 -10.11 -4.03 -2.06
CA ARG A 53 -9.98 -2.57 -1.96
C ARG A 53 -11.36 -1.96 -1.76
N LEU A 54 -11.50 -1.17 -0.71
CA LEU A 54 -12.65 -0.30 -0.52
C LEU A 54 -12.31 1.10 -1.05
N ASN A 55 -13.19 1.66 -1.88
CA ASN A 55 -13.00 3.00 -2.42
C ASN A 55 -13.43 4.03 -1.36
N PHE A 56 -12.52 4.96 -1.03
CA PHE A 56 -12.89 6.13 -0.23
C PHE A 56 -13.61 7.14 -1.12
N PRO A 57 -14.67 7.81 -0.63
CA PRO A 57 -15.34 8.87 -1.38
C PRO A 57 -14.46 10.11 -1.58
N VAL A 58 -13.33 10.20 -0.86
CA VAL A 58 -12.37 11.29 -0.92
C VAL A 58 -11.02 10.74 -1.39
N THR A 59 -10.39 11.43 -2.34
CA THR A 59 -9.04 11.13 -2.78
C THR A 59 -8.05 11.55 -1.70
N LEU A 60 -7.28 10.61 -1.17
CA LEU A 60 -6.15 10.93 -0.29
C LEU A 60 -5.03 11.59 -1.12
N PRO A 61 -4.27 12.55 -0.57
CA PRO A 61 -3.12 13.11 -1.26
C PRO A 61 -2.14 11.99 -1.61
N GLY A 62 -1.69 11.98 -2.87
CA GLY A 62 -0.73 10.97 -3.35
C GLY A 62 0.56 11.04 -2.55
N ILE A 63 1.02 9.88 -2.07
CA ILE A 63 2.33 9.77 -1.43
C ILE A 63 3.37 9.63 -2.56
N PRO A 64 4.33 10.57 -2.69
CA PRO A 64 5.36 10.46 -3.71
C PRO A 64 6.25 9.25 -3.43
N PHE A 65 6.35 8.35 -4.40
CA PHE A 65 7.29 7.23 -4.40
C PHE A 65 8.46 7.57 -5.33
N GLY A 66 9.68 7.28 -4.88
CA GLY A 66 10.89 7.52 -5.67
C GLY A 66 12.08 6.73 -5.14
N LEU A 67 13.06 6.53 -6.01
CA LEU A 67 14.35 5.98 -5.63
C LEU A 67 15.20 7.11 -5.04
N ILE A 68 15.72 6.90 -3.83
CA ILE A 68 16.50 7.89 -3.09
C ILE A 68 17.93 7.37 -2.97
N THR A 69 18.90 8.22 -3.31
CA THR A 69 20.32 7.94 -3.12
C THR A 69 21.04 9.16 -2.56
N HIS A 70 22.30 8.98 -2.16
CA HIS A 70 23.13 10.05 -1.66
C HIS A 70 23.43 11.08 -2.76
N ARG A 71 23.40 12.38 -2.42
CA ARG A 71 23.55 13.50 -3.38
C ARG A 71 24.83 13.49 -4.22
N TYR A 72 25.87 12.78 -3.77
CA TYR A 72 27.16 12.67 -4.48
C TYR A 72 27.40 11.28 -5.08
N ALA A 73 26.37 10.43 -5.15
CA ALA A 73 26.48 9.14 -5.78
C ALA A 73 26.81 9.31 -7.27
N LYS A 74 27.97 8.81 -7.70
CA LYS A 74 28.29 8.65 -9.12
C LYS A 74 27.69 7.32 -9.57
N LEU A 75 26.55 7.40 -10.25
CA LEU A 75 25.88 6.22 -10.78
C LEU A 75 26.75 5.57 -11.84
N THR A 76 27.16 4.34 -11.57
CA THR A 76 27.81 3.46 -12.54
C THR A 76 26.84 3.12 -13.69
N PRO A 77 27.34 2.66 -14.84
CA PRO A 77 26.47 2.20 -15.94
C PRO A 77 25.45 1.14 -15.50
N LEU A 78 25.84 0.24 -14.58
CA LEU A 78 24.96 -0.79 -14.03
C LEU A 78 23.84 -0.18 -13.17
N GLU A 79 24.17 0.79 -12.32
CA GLU A 79 23.16 1.48 -11.50
C GLU A 79 22.19 2.29 -12.36
N ASN A 80 22.68 2.93 -13.44
CA ASN A 80 21.79 3.60 -14.40
C ASN A 80 20.85 2.61 -15.11
N ALA A 81 21.35 1.45 -15.50
CA ALA A 81 20.51 0.40 -16.10
C ALA A 81 19.46 -0.11 -15.10
N PHE A 82 19.84 -0.28 -13.83
CA PHE A 82 18.91 -0.63 -12.76
C PHE A 82 17.83 0.43 -12.56
N LEU A 83 18.20 1.71 -12.52
CA LEU A 83 17.25 2.82 -12.37
C LEU A 83 16.23 2.84 -13.51
N ALA A 84 16.68 2.68 -14.77
CA ALA A 84 15.78 2.62 -15.92
C ALA A 84 14.83 1.42 -15.84
N HIS A 85 15.32 0.26 -15.42
CA HIS A 85 14.50 -0.93 -15.23
C HIS A 85 13.47 -0.75 -14.11
N ALA A 86 13.90 -0.21 -12.98
CA ALA A 86 13.04 0.07 -11.83
C ALA A 86 11.95 1.10 -12.17
N ASP A 87 12.30 2.19 -12.86
CA ASP A 87 11.33 3.20 -13.32
C ASP A 87 10.27 2.60 -14.26
N ALA A 88 10.69 1.76 -15.22
CA ALA A 88 9.75 1.05 -16.08
C ALA A 88 8.81 0.11 -15.29
N GLY A 89 9.33 -0.57 -14.25
CA GLY A 89 8.54 -1.38 -13.34
C GLY A 89 7.51 -0.56 -12.56
N LEU A 90 7.93 0.55 -11.98
CA LEU A 90 7.06 1.47 -11.22
C LEU A 90 5.96 2.07 -12.09
N LYS A 91 6.27 2.48 -13.33
CA LYS A 91 5.26 2.99 -14.29
C LYS A 91 4.20 1.95 -14.64
N LYS A 92 4.59 0.68 -14.85
CA LYS A 92 3.64 -0.42 -15.07
C LYS A 92 2.73 -0.64 -13.86
N MET A 93 3.27 -0.50 -12.65
CA MET A 93 2.48 -0.60 -11.42
C MET A 93 1.49 0.55 -11.26
N ALA A 94 1.92 1.79 -11.55
CA ALA A 94 1.04 2.96 -11.51
C ALA A 94 -0.15 2.81 -12.47
N ALA A 95 0.11 2.42 -13.73
CA ALA A 95 -0.94 2.19 -14.72
C ALA A 95 -1.95 1.11 -14.28
N PHE A 96 -1.50 0.07 -13.57
CA PHE A 96 -2.40 -0.93 -13.01
C PHE A 96 -3.30 -0.37 -11.90
N ILE A 97 -2.74 0.47 -11.02
CA ILE A 97 -3.48 1.09 -9.91
C ILE A 97 -4.55 2.05 -10.44
N GLU A 98 -4.26 2.80 -11.51
CA GLU A 98 -5.19 3.75 -12.12
C GLU A 98 -6.28 3.08 -12.99
N GLY A 99 -6.01 1.89 -13.53
CA GLY A 99 -6.95 1.12 -14.35
C GLY A 99 -7.88 0.16 -13.60
N SER A 100 -7.85 0.14 -12.25
CA SER A 100 -8.65 -0.75 -11.38
C SER A 100 -9.54 0.02 -10.40
#